data_AF-A0A1B7IE51-F1
#
_entry.id   AF-A0A1B7IE51-F1
#
_cell.length_a   1.000
_cell.length_b   1.000
_cell.length_c   1.000
_cell.angle_alpha   90.00
_cell.angle_beta   90.00
_cell.angle_gamma   90.00
#
_symmetry.space_group_name_H-M   'P 1'
#
loop_
_entity.id
_entity.type
_entity.pdbx_description
1 polymer ?
#
loop_
_entity_poly.entity_id
_entity_poly.type
_entity_poly.pdbx_seq_one_letter_code
_entity_poly.pdbx_strand_id
1 'polypeptide(L)' 'MALIYHLEFAMLTTEIITLFIFIFLQWMIVRRTGLKPWVSLLLLLPIINLFAYLYIATARWPNEKTKIRPD' A
#
# COMPACT_ATOMS: atom_id res chain seq x y z
N MET A 1 36.92 -3.60 7.91
CA MET A 1 36.44 -2.69 6.85
C MET A 1 35.53 -3.41 5.85
N ALA A 2 35.99 -4.44 5.14
CA ALA A 2 35.18 -5.17 4.14
C ALA A 2 33.82 -5.70 4.65
N LEU A 3 33.78 -6.27 5.87
CA LEU A 3 32.54 -6.78 6.47
C LEU A 3 31.45 -5.70 6.63
N ILE A 4 31.85 -4.47 7.00
CA ILE A 4 30.92 -3.36 7.22
C ILE A 4 30.27 -2.95 5.90
N TYR A 5 31.06 -2.84 4.83
CA TYR A 5 30.53 -2.54 3.49
C TYR A 5 29.55 -3.60 2.97
N HIS A 6 29.81 -4.88 3.23
CA HIS A 6 28.89 -5.94 2.84
C HIS A 6 27.57 -5.86 3.61
N LEU A 7 27.60 -5.51 4.90
CA LEU A 7 26.40 -5.34 5.71
C LEU A 7 25.59 -4.11 5.29
N GLU A 8 26.24 -2.98 5.04
CA GLU A 8 25.58 -1.76 4.54
C GLU A 8 24.95 -1.99 3.16
N PHE A 9 25.66 -2.66 2.25
CA PHE A 9 25.12 -3.00 0.94
C PHE A 9 23.91 -3.94 1.04
N ALA A 10 23.98 -4.97 1.89
CA ALA A 10 22.86 -5.87 2.13
C ALA A 10 21.64 -5.11 2.68
N MET A 11 21.83 -4.22 3.64
CA MET A 11 20.77 -3.39 4.22
C MET A 11 20.08 -2.53 3.14
N LEU A 12 20.85 -1.80 2.34
CA LEU A 12 20.33 -0.95 1.26
C LEU A 12 19.52 -1.75 0.23
N THR A 13 19.99 -2.94 -0.17
CA THR A 13 19.25 -3.76 -1.14
C THR A 13 17.90 -4.23 -0.58
N THR A 14 17.85 -4.62 0.70
CA THR A 14 16.59 -5.05 1.33
C THR A 14 15.58 -3.91 1.47
N GLU A 15 16.02 -2.69 1.74
CA GLU A 15 15.18 -1.50 1.86
C GLU A 15 14.55 -1.13 0.51
N ILE A 16 15.35 -1.15 -0.56
CA ILE A 16 14.87 -0.90 -1.92
C ILE A 16 13.80 -1.93 -2.30
N ILE A 17 14.06 -3.22 -2.08
CA ILE A 17 13.10 -4.30 -2.38
C ILE A 17 11.80 -4.09 -1.59
N THR A 18 11.89 -3.76 -0.30
CA THR A 18 10.73 -3.51 0.56
C THR A 18 9.91 -2.33 0.05
N LEU A 19 10.56 -1.24 -0.36
CA LEU A 19 9.91 -0.04 -0.90
C LEU A 19 9.17 -0.35 -2.22
N PHE A 20 9.77 -1.14 -3.12
CA PHE A 20 9.12 -1.57 -4.35
C PHE A 20 7.88 -2.44 -4.10
N ILE A 21 7.99 -3.42 -3.20
CA ILE A 21 6.86 -4.28 -2.82
C ILE A 21 5.73 -3.45 -2.22
N PHE A 22 6.07 -2.49 -1.36
CA PHE A 22 5.10 -1.61 -0.72
C PHE A 22 4.33 -0.78 -1.74
N ILE A 23 5.02 -0.11 -2.68
CA ILE A 23 4.39 0.68 -3.74
C ILE A 23 3.48 -0.20 -4.61
N PHE A 24 3.92 -1.42 -4.94
CA PHE A 24 3.14 -2.35 -5.74
C PHE A 24 1.84 -2.77 -5.05
N LEU A 25 1.91 -3.13 -3.76
CA LEU A 25 0.73 -3.49 -2.96
C LEU A 25 -0.26 -2.32 -2.84
N GLN A 26 0.25 -1.12 -2.56
CA GLN A 26 -0.55 0.11 -2.49
C GLN A 26 -1.28 0.37 -3.81
N TRP A 27 -0.58 0.21 -4.93
CA TRP A 27 -1.21 0.34 -6.25
C TRP A 27 -2.32 -0.70 -6.45
N MET A 28 -2.11 -1.95 -6.08
CA MET A 28 -3.13 -2.99 -6.18
C MET A 28 -4.41 -2.63 -5.39
N ILE A 29 -4.25 -2.08 -4.19
CA ILE A 29 -5.35 -1.63 -3.35
C ILE A 29 -6.08 -0.43 -3.98
N VAL A 30 -5.34 0.60 -4.40
CA VAL A 30 -5.90 1.82 -5.04
C VAL A 30 -6.73 1.46 -6.26
N ARG A 31 -6.27 0.53 -7.11
CA ARG A 31 -7.06 0.09 -8.29
C ARG A 31 -8.40 -0.53 -7.91
N ARG A 32 -8.49 -1.25 -6.79
CA ARG A 32 -9.73 -1.89 -6.33
C ARG A 32 -10.70 -0.91 -5.68
N THR A 33 -10.20 0.18 -5.11
CA THR A 33 -11.03 1.21 -4.46
C THR A 33 -11.71 2.18 -5.45
N GLY A 34 -11.36 2.12 -6.74
CA GLY A 34 -11.87 3.06 -7.76
C GLY A 34 -11.17 4.42 -7.75
N LEU A 35 -10.11 4.59 -6.94
CA LEU A 35 -9.30 5.79 -6.88
C LEU A 35 -8.32 5.87 -8.07
N LYS A 36 -7.95 7.09 -8.46
CA LYS A 36 -6.98 7.32 -9.54
C LYS A 36 -5.61 6.71 -9.17
N PRO A 37 -4.90 6.04 -10.10
CA PRO A 37 -3.61 5.38 -9.81
C PRO A 37 -2.57 6.30 -9.17
N TRP A 38 -2.55 7.60 -9.51
CA TRP A 38 -1.64 8.59 -8.94
C TRP A 38 -1.79 8.79 -7.42
N VAL A 39 -2.93 8.41 -6.84
CA VAL A 39 -3.15 8.46 -5.39
C VAL A 39 -2.21 7.49 -4.65
N SER A 40 -1.74 6.41 -5.29
CA SER A 40 -0.76 5.51 -4.67
C SER A 40 0.58 6.21 -4.38
N LEU A 41 0.91 7.28 -5.11
CA LEU A 41 2.11 8.08 -4.85
C LEU A 41 1.95 8.91 -3.57
N LEU A 42 0.75 9.40 -3.28
CA LEU A 42 0.45 10.10 -2.02
C LEU A 42 0.45 9.14 -0.82
N LEU A 43 0.19 7.84 -1.04
CA LEU A 43 0.28 6.80 0.00
C LEU A 43 1.72 6.48 0.43
N LEU A 44 2.75 7.04 -0.22
CA LEU A 44 4.11 7.02 0.33
C LEU A 44 4.24 7.89 1.58
N LEU A 45 3.40 8.92 1.73
CA LEU A 45 3.43 9.78 2.92
C LEU A 45 2.75 9.03 4.08
N PRO A 46 3.44 8.78 5.20
CA PRO A 46 2.95 7.90 6.27
C PRO A 46 1.63 8.37 6.87
N ILE A 47 1.45 9.70 6.99
CA ILE A 47 0.22 10.30 7.51
C ILE A 47 -0.96 10.05 6.56
N ILE A 48 -0.79 10.33 5.26
CA ILE A 48 -1.84 10.13 4.26
C ILE A 48 -2.17 8.65 4.14
N ASN A 49 -1.16 7.80 4.17
CA ASN A 49 -1.32 6.36 4.15
C ASN A 49 -2.20 5.85 5.30
N LEU A 50 -1.95 6.33 6.52
CA LEU A 50 -2.76 5.99 7.69
C LEU A 50 -4.23 6.39 7.49
N PHE A 51 -4.49 7.64 7.07
CA PHE A 51 -5.86 8.10 6.80
C PHE A 51 -6.54 7.34 5.66
N ALA A 52 -5.82 7.03 4.60
CA ALA A 52 -6.34 6.27 3.47
C ALA A 52 -6.69 4.84 3.88
N TYR A 53 -5.89 4.20 4.73
CA TYR A 53 -6.22 2.89 5.27
C TYR A 53 -7.43 2.92 6.20
N LEU A 54 -7.56 3.94 7.05
CA LEU A 54 -8.77 4.14 7.86
C LEU A 54 -10.01 4.36 6.98
N TYR A 55 -9.87 5.12 5.90
CA TYR A 55 -10.93 5.31 4.92
C TYR A 55 -11.28 3.99 4.23
N ILE A 56 -10.31 3.23 3.74
CA ILE A 56 -10.54 1.94 3.06
C ILE A 56 -11.14 0.90 4.00
N ALA A 57 -10.74 0.89 5.27
CA ALA A 57 -11.28 -0.02 6.28
C ALA A 57 -12.74 0.27 6.63
N THR A 58 -13.16 1.54 6.54
CA THR A 58 -14.54 1.97 6.85
C THR A 58 -15.40 2.15 5.59
N ALA A 59 -14.78 2.24 4.42
CA ALA A 59 -15.48 2.36 3.14
C ALA A 59 -16.23 1.07 2.83
N ARG A 60 -17.47 1.20 2.33
CA ARG A 60 -18.28 0.04 1.94
C ARG A 60 -17.62 -0.70 0.78
N TRP A 61 -17.25 -1.95 1.02
CA TRP A 61 -16.64 -2.79 0.01
C TRP A 61 -17.69 -3.23 -1.02
N PRO A 62 -17.32 -3.40 -2.30
CA PRO A 62 -18.28 -3.75 -3.35
C PRO A 62 -19.06 -5.05 -3.07
N ASN A 63 -18.48 -6.01 -2.34
CA ASN A 63 -19.16 -7.24 -1.94
C ASN A 63 -20.26 -7.04 -0.88
N GLU A 64 -20.27 -5.93 -0.14
CA GLU A 64 -21.36 -5.59 0.79
C GLU A 64 -22.60 -5.10 0.05
N LYS A 65 -22.45 -4.55 -1.16
CA LYS A 65 -23.57 -4.06 -1.98
C LYS A 65 -24.47 -5.19 -2.48
N THR A 66 -23.96 -6.42 -2.55
CA THR A 66 -24.70 -7.60 -3.02
C THR A 66 -25.57 -8.24 -1.95
N LYS A 67 -25.49 -7.78 -0.68
CA LYS A 67 -26.37 -8.27 0.40
C LYS A 67 -27.70 -7.50 0.47
N ILE A 68 -28.29 -7.18 -0.68
CA ILE A 68 -29.71 -6.83 -0.79
C ILE A 68 -30.42 -8.10 -1.26
N ARG A 69 -30.54 -9.08 -0.35
CA ARG A 69 -31.55 -10.13 -0.50
C ARG A 69 -32.67 -9.75 0.47
N PRO A 70 -33.79 -9.18 0.01
CA PRO A 70 -35.03 -9.32 0.74
C PRO A 70 -35.36 -10.83 0.74
N ASP A 71 -35.60 -11.32 1.94
CA ASP A 71 -36.30 -12.55 2.28
C ASP A 71 -37.38 -12.97 1.28
#